data_AF-A0A955WYI3-F1
#
_entry.id   AF-A0A955WYI3-F1
#
_cell.length_a   1.000
_cell.length_b   1.000
_cell.length_c   1.000
_cell.angle_alpha   90.00
_cell.angle_beta   90.00
_cell.angle_gamma   90.00
#
_symmetry.space_group_name_H-M   'P 1'
#
loop_
_entity.id
_entity.type
_entity.pdbx_description
1 polymer ?
#
loop_
_entity_poly.entity_id
_entity_poly.type
_entity_poly.pdbx_seq_one_letter_code
_entity_poly.pdbx_strand_id
1 'polypeptide(L)'
;GRDDDAALAALLADLPPRPAGVIDVVVGPCLTRADPFGTQRLAGLTPRIPGGAGPADAVFVSRQTCGLGGAASDDPRPEDPTRLARVVAHELGHYLGLFHAEDADGAVDDLPDTTSENLMDRAPLRADARGLTPAQVARLRAHPFVR
;
A
#
# COMPACT_ATOMS: atom_id res chain seq x y z
N GLY A 1 6.49 7.14 18.55
CA GLY A 1 5.39 7.73 17.76
C GLY A 1 4.14 7.43 18.52
N ARG A 2 3.32 8.43 18.81
CA ARG A 2 2.10 8.26 19.58
C ARG A 2 1.12 7.42 18.73
N ASP A 3 0.41 6.48 19.34
CA ASP A 3 -0.64 5.74 18.63
C ASP A 3 -1.72 6.74 18.20
N ASP A 4 -1.85 6.93 16.90
CA ASP A 4 -2.74 7.94 16.31
C ASP A 4 -4.02 7.30 15.73
N ASP A 5 -4.47 6.19 16.33
CA ASP A 5 -5.73 5.50 15.99
C ASP A 5 -6.91 6.48 15.93
N ALA A 6 -6.94 7.46 16.84
CA ALA A 6 -7.94 8.52 16.86
C ALA A 6 -7.86 9.46 15.65
N ALA A 7 -6.66 9.77 15.16
CA ALA A 7 -6.48 10.63 13.99
C ALA A 7 -6.85 9.89 12.70
N LEU A 8 -6.55 8.59 12.60
CA LEU A 8 -7.05 7.75 11.52
C LEU A 8 -8.58 7.64 11.59
N ALA A 9 -9.15 7.34 12.76
CA ALA A 9 -10.60 7.25 12.92
C ALA A 9 -11.31 8.56 12.56
N ALA A 10 -10.73 9.71 12.91
CA ALA A 10 -11.24 11.01 12.49
C ALA A 10 -11.20 11.21 10.97
N LEU A 11 -10.08 10.86 10.32
CA LEU A 11 -9.99 10.91 8.85
C LEU A 11 -11.04 10.03 8.19
N LEU A 12 -11.26 8.81 8.69
CA LEU A 12 -12.26 7.89 8.16
C LEU A 12 -13.70 8.38 8.38
N ALA A 13 -13.97 9.02 9.51
CA ALA A 13 -15.28 9.58 9.80
C ALA A 13 -15.64 10.76 8.89
N ASP A 14 -14.64 11.47 8.37
CA ASP A 14 -14.80 12.59 7.44
C ASP A 14 -14.87 12.17 5.97
N LEU A 15 -14.64 10.89 5.64
CA LEU A 15 -14.74 10.41 4.26
C LEU A 15 -16.22 10.37 3.82
N PRO A 16 -16.56 10.93 2.65
CA PRO A 16 -17.90 10.81 2.11
C PRO A 16 -18.26 9.34 1.83
N PRO A 17 -19.56 8.99 1.76
CA PRO A 17 -19.97 7.66 1.33
C PRO A 17 -19.37 7.33 -0.03
N ARG A 18 -18.59 6.26 -0.07
CA ARG A 18 -17.82 5.87 -1.26
C ARG A 18 -18.74 5.27 -2.34
N PRO A 19 -18.71 5.76 -3.59
CA PRO A 19 -19.42 5.11 -4.69
C PRO A 19 -18.92 3.69 -4.94
N ALA A 20 -19.79 2.82 -5.47
CA ALA A 20 -19.38 1.47 -5.87
C ALA A 20 -18.30 1.52 -6.96
N GLY A 21 -17.23 0.74 -6.79
CA GLY A 21 -16.12 0.68 -7.75
C GLY A 21 -15.10 1.82 -7.65
N VAL A 22 -15.20 2.68 -6.64
CA VAL A 22 -14.20 3.72 -6.33
C VAL A 22 -13.35 3.29 -5.15
N ILE A 23 -12.04 3.46 -5.24
CA ILE A 23 -11.09 3.26 -4.12
C ILE A 23 -10.62 4.63 -3.69
N ASP A 24 -10.80 4.96 -2.40
CA ASP A 24 -10.27 6.19 -1.86
C ASP A 24 -8.76 6.05 -1.64
N VAL A 25 -8.01 7.05 -2.09
CA VAL A 25 -6.58 7.18 -1.80
C VAL A 25 -6.41 8.36 -0.85
N VAL A 26 -6.11 8.06 0.41
CA VAL A 26 -5.96 9.06 1.46
C VAL A 26 -4.48 9.40 1.60
N VAL A 27 -4.15 10.64 1.23
CA VAL A 27 -2.80 11.19 1.33
C VAL A 27 -2.68 12.01 2.62
N GLY A 28 -1.98 11.48 3.62
CA GLY A 28 -1.96 12.03 4.98
C GLY A 28 -0.56 12.22 5.60
N PRO A 29 -0.50 12.62 6.89
CA PRO A 29 0.73 12.58 7.66
C PRO A 29 1.12 11.14 8.03
N CYS A 30 2.28 10.98 8.68
CA CYS A 30 2.67 9.69 9.25
C CYS A 30 1.75 9.31 10.40
N LEU A 31 0.86 8.36 10.15
CA LEU A 31 -0.08 7.83 11.13
C LEU A 31 0.29 6.39 11.49
N THR A 32 -0.09 5.96 12.68
CA THR A 32 -0.04 4.56 13.10
C THR A 32 -1.44 4.05 13.37
N ARG A 33 -1.63 2.74 13.16
CA ARG A 33 -2.82 2.01 13.54
C ARG A 33 -2.44 0.78 14.35
N ALA A 34 -3.02 0.59 15.52
CA ALA A 34 -2.96 -0.68 16.22
C ALA A 34 -3.97 -1.68 15.66
N ASP A 35 -3.54 -2.91 15.43
CA ASP A 35 -4.38 -4.05 15.10
C ASP A 35 -3.98 -5.28 15.95
N PRO A 36 -4.73 -6.40 15.90
CA PRO A 36 -4.41 -7.60 16.67
C PRO A 36 -3.04 -8.23 16.40
N PHE A 37 -2.37 -7.83 15.32
CA PHE A 37 -1.04 -8.29 14.91
C PHE A 37 0.07 -7.27 15.23
N GLY A 38 -0.28 -6.06 15.70
CA GLY A 38 0.66 -5.06 16.20
C GLY A 38 0.32 -3.65 15.75
N THR A 39 1.25 -2.72 16.00
CA THR A 39 1.14 -1.34 15.50
C THR A 39 1.72 -1.25 14.09
N GLN A 40 0.88 -0.93 13.11
CA GLN A 40 1.25 -0.68 11.73
C GLN A 40 1.34 0.82 11.44
N ARG A 41 2.20 1.24 10.51
CA ARG A 41 2.27 2.64 10.03
C ARG A 41 1.52 2.78 8.71
N LEU A 42 0.84 3.93 8.51
CA LEU A 42 0.05 4.24 7.31
C LEU A 42 0.86 4.67 6.07
N ALA A 43 2.18 4.52 6.10
CA ALA A 43 3.03 4.84 4.96
C ALA A 43 3.02 3.69 3.96
N GLY A 44 1.91 3.56 3.23
CA GLY A 44 1.64 2.38 2.44
C GLY A 44 0.84 1.34 3.23
N LEU A 45 -0.31 1.75 3.79
CA LEU A 45 -1.22 0.81 4.43
C LEU A 45 -2.42 0.52 3.53
N THR A 46 -2.62 -0.77 3.31
CA THR A 46 -3.88 -1.36 2.92
C THR A 46 -4.42 -2.19 4.09
N PRO A 47 -5.53 -1.79 4.76
CA PRO A 47 -6.03 -2.39 6.02
C PRO A 47 -6.25 -3.91 6.04
N ARG A 48 -6.30 -4.54 4.86
CA ARG A 48 -6.19 -5.98 4.68
C ARG A 48 -5.66 -6.29 3.29
N ILE A 49 -4.65 -7.15 3.22
CA ILE A 49 -4.18 -7.78 2.00
C ILE A 49 -4.65 -9.25 2.04
N PRO A 50 -5.28 -9.79 0.99
CA PRO A 50 -5.86 -9.11 -0.17
C PRO A 50 -7.26 -8.53 0.15
N GLY A 51 -7.64 -7.40 -0.47
CA GLY A 51 -9.06 -7.03 -0.59
C GLY A 51 -9.69 -6.11 0.47
N GLY A 52 -8.93 -5.24 1.14
CA GLY A 52 -9.47 -3.99 1.71
C GLY A 52 -10.59 -4.11 2.76
N ALA A 53 -10.70 -5.23 3.50
CA ALA A 53 -11.77 -5.39 4.50
C ALA A 53 -11.34 -4.87 5.89
N GLY A 54 -11.92 -3.74 6.30
CA GLY A 54 -11.73 -3.10 7.61
C GLY A 54 -12.54 -1.80 7.70
N PRO A 55 -12.43 -1.00 8.78
CA PRO A 55 -13.14 0.28 8.91
C PRO A 55 -12.75 1.33 7.85
N ALA A 56 -11.75 1.02 7.02
CA ALA A 56 -11.31 1.82 5.90
C ALA A 56 -11.14 0.93 4.68
N ASP A 57 -12.04 1.04 3.72
CA ASP A 57 -11.93 0.41 2.42
C ASP A 57 -11.20 1.39 1.47
N ALA A 58 -9.91 1.58 1.73
CA ALA A 58 -9.11 2.66 1.15
C ALA A 58 -7.60 2.32 1.17
N VAL A 59 -6.84 3.07 0.37
CA VAL A 59 -5.37 3.07 0.36
C VAL A 59 -4.86 4.29 1.13
N PHE A 60 -3.94 4.07 2.08
CA PHE A 60 -3.33 5.14 2.87
C PHE A 60 -1.89 5.32 2.47
N VAL A 61 -1.52 6.54 2.09
CA VAL A 61 -0.15 6.92 1.77
C VAL A 61 0.25 8.16 2.54
N SER A 62 1.49 8.17 3.03
CA SER A 62 2.03 9.34 3.72
C SER A 62 2.71 10.28 2.73
N ARG A 63 2.66 11.59 3.01
CA ARG A 63 3.46 12.60 2.30
C ARG A 63 4.94 12.63 2.71
N GLN A 64 5.28 11.95 3.80
CA GLN A 64 6.59 11.99 4.45
C GLN A 64 7.12 10.58 4.71
N THR A 65 8.42 10.45 4.90
CA THR A 65 9.05 9.18 5.30
C THR A 65 8.68 8.86 6.75
N CYS A 66 7.91 7.80 6.94
CA CYS A 66 7.47 7.42 8.27
C CYS A 66 8.43 6.43 8.93
N GLY A 67 9.73 6.51 8.64
CA GLY A 67 10.78 5.70 9.26
C GLY A 67 10.48 4.21 9.26
N LEU A 68 10.17 3.63 8.09
CA LEU A 68 10.07 2.19 7.92
C LEU A 68 11.37 1.57 8.45
N GLY A 69 11.28 0.62 9.40
CA GLY A 69 12.39 0.08 10.20
C GLY A 69 13.43 -0.72 9.41
N GLY A 70 14.07 -0.07 8.44
CA GLY A 70 15.00 -0.64 7.47
C GLY A 70 15.40 0.34 6.37
N ALA A 71 14.70 1.46 6.22
CA ALA A 71 15.13 2.53 5.34
C ALA A 71 15.99 3.52 6.15
N ALA A 72 17.25 3.64 5.75
CA ALA A 72 18.15 4.70 6.16
C ALA A 72 17.45 6.07 6.07
N SER A 73 18.01 7.08 6.72
CA SER A 73 17.68 8.50 6.60
C SER A 73 17.60 9.07 5.15
N ASP A 74 17.83 8.22 4.15
CA ASP A 74 17.81 8.49 2.71
C ASP A 74 16.58 7.91 1.99
N ASP A 75 15.56 7.44 2.72
CA ASP A 75 14.31 7.00 2.08
C ASP A 75 13.72 8.20 1.31
N PRO A 76 13.53 8.11 -0.01
CA PRO A 76 13.24 9.28 -0.79
C PRO A 76 11.84 9.81 -0.47
N ARG A 77 11.77 11.07 -0.01
CA ARG A 77 10.51 11.70 0.38
C ARG A 77 9.47 11.61 -0.76
N PRO A 78 8.21 11.24 -0.48
CA PRO A 78 7.11 11.25 -1.45
C PRO A 78 6.67 12.65 -1.93
N GLU A 79 7.44 13.70 -1.62
CA GLU A 79 7.18 15.06 -2.12
C GLU A 79 7.25 15.13 -3.67
N ASP A 80 7.95 14.18 -4.31
CA ASP A 80 7.93 13.97 -5.76
C ASP A 80 6.65 13.23 -6.19
N PRO A 81 5.79 13.84 -7.03
CA PRO A 81 4.57 13.19 -7.54
C PRO A 81 4.80 11.82 -8.18
N THR A 82 5.96 11.60 -8.80
CA THR A 82 6.29 10.31 -9.43
C THR A 82 6.46 9.22 -8.38
N ARG A 83 7.11 9.54 -7.27
CA ARG A 83 7.31 8.61 -6.14
C ARG A 83 6.01 8.33 -5.43
N LEU A 84 5.20 9.37 -5.19
CA LEU A 84 3.86 9.19 -4.63
C LEU A 84 3.00 8.29 -5.51
N ALA A 85 2.97 8.53 -6.83
CA ALA A 85 2.22 7.70 -7.76
C ALA A 85 2.69 6.23 -7.74
N ARG A 86 4.00 6.01 -7.58
CA ARG A 86 4.57 4.66 -7.49
C ARG A 86 4.14 3.93 -6.22
N VAL A 87 4.19 4.60 -5.07
CA VAL A 87 3.69 4.03 -3.79
C VAL A 87 2.19 3.78 -3.88
N VAL A 88 1.41 4.73 -4.39
CA VAL A 88 -0.05 4.54 -4.59
C VAL A 88 -0.34 3.34 -5.49
N ALA A 89 0.42 3.16 -6.58
CA ALA A 89 0.24 2.03 -7.48
C ALA A 89 0.58 0.68 -6.81
N HIS A 90 1.63 0.65 -5.97
CA HIS A 90 1.98 -0.51 -5.16
C HIS A 90 0.86 -0.88 -4.17
N GLU A 91 0.36 0.10 -3.41
CA GLU A 91 -0.73 -0.13 -2.46
C GLU A 91 -2.05 -0.53 -3.13
N LEU A 92 -2.36 0.05 -4.30
CA LEU A 92 -3.50 -0.39 -5.10
C LEU A 92 -3.33 -1.84 -5.57
N GLY A 93 -2.10 -2.30 -5.83
CA GLY A 93 -1.80 -3.70 -6.08
C GLY A 93 -2.20 -4.58 -4.91
N HIS A 94 -1.78 -4.22 -3.69
CA HIS A 94 -2.18 -4.91 -2.46
C HIS A 94 -3.69 -4.92 -2.24
N TYR A 95 -4.33 -3.78 -2.43
CA TYR A 95 -5.78 -3.65 -2.35
C TYR A 95 -6.49 -4.63 -3.29
N LEU A 96 -5.99 -4.75 -4.52
CA LEU A 96 -6.54 -5.62 -5.57
C LEU A 96 -5.98 -7.06 -5.53
N GLY A 97 -5.28 -7.43 -4.47
CA GLY A 97 -4.91 -8.80 -4.15
C GLY A 97 -3.57 -9.30 -4.70
N LEU A 98 -2.64 -8.39 -4.98
CA LEU A 98 -1.23 -8.70 -5.19
C LEU A 98 -0.49 -8.74 -3.85
N PHE A 99 0.51 -9.62 -3.75
CA PHE A 99 1.45 -9.68 -2.62
C PHE A 99 2.77 -9.04 -3.02
N HIS A 100 3.68 -8.91 -2.06
CA HIS A 100 5.06 -8.54 -2.40
C HIS A 100 5.66 -9.61 -3.32
N ALA A 101 6.35 -9.18 -4.38
CA ALA A 101 7.09 -10.11 -5.24
C ALA A 101 8.13 -10.90 -4.44
N GLU A 102 8.77 -10.22 -3.47
CA GLU A 102 9.66 -10.81 -2.46
C GLU A 102 9.48 -10.05 -1.14
N ASP A 103 9.23 -10.77 -0.05
CA ASP A 103 9.07 -10.21 1.29
C ASP A 103 10.40 -10.18 2.07
N ALA A 104 10.39 -9.62 3.29
CA ALA A 104 11.59 -9.40 4.07
C ALA A 104 12.34 -10.66 4.51
N ASP A 105 11.64 -11.79 4.58
CA ASP A 105 12.17 -13.12 4.89
C ASP A 105 12.62 -13.89 3.63
N GLY A 106 12.51 -13.27 2.45
CA GLY A 106 12.82 -13.89 1.16
C GLY A 106 11.70 -14.77 0.60
N ALA A 107 10.51 -14.77 1.22
CA ALA A 107 9.35 -15.41 0.64
C ALA A 107 8.95 -14.69 -0.66
N VAL A 108 8.81 -15.45 -1.75
CA VAL A 108 8.35 -14.94 -3.04
C VAL A 108 6.85 -15.16 -3.21
N ASP A 109 6.20 -14.34 -4.03
CA ASP A 109 4.79 -14.55 -4.36
C ASP A 109 4.56 -15.83 -5.18
N ASP A 110 3.29 -16.17 -5.40
CA ASP A 110 2.88 -17.36 -6.15
C ASP A 110 2.82 -17.10 -7.67
N LEU A 111 3.40 -16.00 -8.16
CA LEU A 111 3.40 -15.62 -9.57
C LEU A 111 4.74 -15.95 -10.21
N PRO A 112 4.76 -16.59 -11.40
CA PRO A 112 6.00 -17.09 -11.99
C PRO A 112 6.84 -16.03 -12.71
N ASP A 113 6.32 -14.81 -12.87
CA ASP A 113 6.91 -13.75 -13.71
C ASP A 113 7.30 -12.49 -12.94
N THR A 114 7.37 -12.56 -11.61
CA THR A 114 7.74 -11.48 -10.70
C THR A 114 9.21 -11.59 -10.25
N THR A 115 9.81 -10.45 -9.91
CA THR A 115 11.19 -10.33 -9.42
C THR A 115 11.28 -9.19 -8.42
N SER A 116 12.43 -9.02 -7.75
CA SER A 116 12.68 -7.89 -6.85
C SER A 116 12.77 -6.52 -7.55
N GLU A 117 12.77 -6.50 -8.89
CA GLU A 117 12.67 -5.28 -9.69
C GLU A 117 11.20 -4.84 -9.90
N ASN A 118 10.23 -5.69 -9.56
CA ASN A 118 8.80 -5.49 -9.78
C ASN A 118 8.25 -4.32 -8.94
N LEU A 119 7.20 -3.65 -9.43
CA LEU A 119 6.49 -2.60 -8.68
C LEU A 119 6.01 -3.08 -7.30
N MET A 120 5.68 -4.36 -7.18
CA MET A 120 5.27 -5.02 -5.95
C MET A 120 6.46 -5.48 -5.08
N ASP A 121 7.69 -5.00 -5.30
CA ASP A 121 8.77 -5.19 -4.33
C ASP A 121 8.44 -4.48 -3.01
N ARG A 122 8.83 -5.07 -1.87
CA ARG A 122 8.62 -4.49 -0.51
C ARG A 122 9.20 -3.09 -0.32
N ALA A 123 10.11 -2.66 -1.18
CA ALA A 123 10.63 -1.31 -1.27
C ALA A 123 10.25 -0.71 -2.63
N PRO A 124 8.98 -0.29 -2.84
CA PRO A 124 8.47 0.10 -4.16
C PRO A 124 9.21 1.29 -4.78
N LEU A 125 9.89 2.12 -3.98
CA LEU A 125 10.71 3.24 -4.46
C LEU A 125 12.08 2.82 -5.00
N ARG A 126 12.53 1.59 -4.71
CA ARG A 126 13.78 1.01 -5.22
C ARG A 126 13.58 0.17 -6.47
N ALA A 127 12.39 -0.40 -6.63
CA ALA A 127 12.00 -1.05 -7.87
C ALA A 127 12.17 -0.10 -9.07
N ASP A 128 12.58 -0.63 -10.21
CA ASP A 128 12.78 0.12 -11.45
C ASP A 128 11.71 -0.22 -12.51
N ALA A 129 10.99 -1.34 -12.35
CA ALA A 129 9.92 -1.75 -13.25
C ALA A 129 8.87 -0.64 -13.42
N ARG A 130 8.42 -0.42 -14.66
CA ARG A 130 7.44 0.63 -14.99
C ARG A 130 5.99 0.14 -15.00
N GLY A 131 5.74 -1.07 -14.53
CA GLY A 131 4.40 -1.66 -14.56
C GLY A 131 4.34 -3.02 -13.89
N LEU A 132 3.18 -3.66 -14.09
CA LEU A 132 2.86 -4.99 -13.60
C LEU A 132 3.13 -6.05 -14.66
N THR A 133 3.39 -7.26 -14.20
CA THR A 133 3.61 -8.42 -15.08
C THR A 133 2.29 -8.93 -15.67
N PRO A 134 2.32 -9.72 -16.76
CA PRO A 134 1.12 -10.36 -17.28
C PRO A 134 0.33 -11.18 -16.23
N ALA A 135 1.01 -11.94 -15.36
CA ALA A 135 0.32 -12.72 -14.33
C ALA A 135 -0.31 -11.83 -13.26
N GLN A 136 0.35 -10.74 -12.86
CA GLN A 136 -0.23 -9.73 -11.97
C GLN A 136 -1.47 -9.08 -12.59
N VAL A 137 -1.42 -8.69 -13.87
CA VAL A 137 -2.58 -8.14 -14.58
C VAL A 137 -3.75 -9.13 -14.63
N ALA A 138 -3.47 -10.42 -14.86
CA ALA A 138 -4.49 -11.46 -14.85
C ALA A 138 -5.15 -11.60 -13.46
N ARG A 139 -4.35 -11.59 -12.38
CA ARG A 139 -4.84 -11.59 -11.00
C ARG A 139 -5.72 -10.37 -10.71
N LEU A 140 -5.27 -9.17 -11.09
CA LEU A 140 -6.04 -7.94 -10.91
C LEU A 140 -7.40 -7.99 -11.61
N ARG A 141 -7.44 -8.47 -12.86
CA ARG A 141 -8.68 -8.59 -13.64
C ARG A 141 -9.66 -9.63 -13.07
N ALA A 142 -9.17 -10.61 -12.31
CA ALA A 142 -10.00 -11.58 -11.62
C ALA A 142 -10.51 -11.07 -10.26
N HIS A 143 -10.03 -9.93 -9.77
CA HIS A 143 -10.42 -9.39 -8.48
C HIS A 143 -11.89 -8.90 -8.52
N PRO A 144 -12.75 -9.23 -7.53
CA PRO A 144 -14.17 -8.87 -7.55
C PRO A 144 -14.50 -7.37 -7.63
N PHE A 145 -13.52 -6.53 -7.26
CA PHE A 145 -13.61 -5.08 -7.36
C PHE A 145 -13.44 -4.56 -8.80
N VAL A 146 -12.72 -5.31 -9.64
CA VAL A 146 -12.49 -5.00 -11.06
C VAL A 146 -13.58 -5.72 -11.85
N ARG A 147 -14.57 -4.96 -12.33
CA ARG A 147 -15.74 -5.45 -13.08
C ARG A 147 -15.72 -4.98 -14.52
#